data_AF-A0A952K396-F1
#
_entry.id   AF-A0A952K396-F1
#
_cell.length_a   1.000
_cell.length_b   1.000
_cell.length_c   1.000
_cell.angle_alpha   90.00
_cell.angle_beta   90.00
_cell.angle_gamma   90.00
#
_symmetry.space_group_name_H-M   'P 1'
#
loop_
_entity.id
_entity.type
_entity.pdbx_description
1 polymer ?
#
loop_
_entity_poly.entity_id
_entity_poly.type
_entity_poly.pdbx_seq_one_letter_code
_entity_poly.pdbx_strand_id
1 'polypeptide(L)' 'VMSPDNKTWWRNFLGDGGPITLLKLDGQDRTGHAVANRDADGRVKVTVQLD' A
#
# COMPACT_ATOMS: atom_id res chain seq x y z
N VAL A 1 -13.77 1.41 15.23
CA VAL A 1 -12.60 1.02 14.40
C VAL A 1 -12.74 1.69 13.05
N MET A 2 -11.69 2.31 12.48
CA MET A 2 -11.76 2.84 11.12
C MET A 2 -11.56 1.69 10.13
N SER A 3 -12.55 1.43 9.28
CA SER A 3 -12.46 0.41 8.22
C SER A 3 -11.43 0.82 7.15
N PRO A 4 -10.67 -0.13 6.57
CA PRO A 4 -9.72 0.14 5.48
C PRO A 4 -10.36 0.88 4.29
N ASP A 5 -11.65 0.64 4.07
CA ASP A 5 -12.46 1.27 3.01
C ASP A 5 -12.60 2.79 3.16
N ASN A 6 -12.50 3.33 4.37
CA ASN A 6 -12.53 4.78 4.58
C ASN A 6 -11.23 5.46 4.12
N LYS A 7 -10.17 4.68 3.83
CA LYS A 7 -8.90 5.17 3.29
C LYS A 7 -8.90 4.94 1.78
N THR A 8 -8.59 5.97 1.01
CA THR A 8 -8.59 5.88 -0.47
C THR A 8 -7.21 5.65 -1.07
N TRP A 9 -6.14 5.92 -0.32
CA TRP A 9 -4.76 5.94 -0.83
C TRP A 9 -4.31 4.61 -1.44
N TRP A 10 -4.76 3.46 -0.91
CA TRP A 10 -4.35 2.14 -1.39
C TRP A 10 -4.86 1.84 -2.81
N ARG A 11 -5.92 2.53 -3.24
CA ARG A 11 -6.51 2.36 -4.58
C ARG A 11 -5.57 2.83 -5.68
N ASN A 12 -4.60 3.69 -5.34
CA ASN A 12 -3.54 4.12 -6.27
C ASN A 12 -2.61 2.96 -6.68
N PHE A 13 -2.66 1.84 -5.96
CA PHE A 13 -1.77 0.70 -6.14
C PHE A 13 -2.52 -0.55 -6.67
N LEU A 14 -3.75 -0.40 -7.17
CA LEU A 14 -4.47 -1.48 -7.84
C LEU A 14 -3.87 -1.81 -9.21
N GLY A 15 -4.12 -3.03 -9.71
CA GLY A 15 -3.59 -3.49 -11.00
C GLY A 15 -2.09 -3.73 -10.92
N ASP A 16 -1.33 -3.10 -11.82
CA ASP A 16 0.14 -3.23 -11.86
C ASP A 16 0.84 -2.53 -10.69
N GLY A 17 0.13 -1.72 -9.90
CA GLY A 17 0.68 -1.01 -8.76
C GLY A 17 1.35 0.32 -9.13
N GLY A 18 2.19 0.83 -8.24
CA GLY A 18 2.89 2.09 -8.46
C GLY A 18 3.96 2.41 -7.41
N PRO A 19 4.78 3.45 -7.66
CA PRO A 19 5.84 3.82 -6.74
C PRO A 19 5.29 4.39 -5.42
N ILE A 20 5.95 4.06 -4.32
CA ILE A 20 5.68 4.61 -2.99
C ILE A 20 6.98 4.94 -2.26
N THR A 21 6.93 5.96 -1.41
CA THR A 21 7.96 6.21 -0.40
C THR A 21 7.40 5.87 0.98
N LEU A 22 8.05 4.94 1.67
CA LEU A 22 7.78 4.61 3.06
C LEU A 22 8.63 5.52 3.94
N LEU A 23 7.98 6.41 4.68
CA LEU A 23 8.67 7.37 5.55
C LEU A 23 9.12 6.69 6.85
N LYS A 24 10.40 6.90 7.21
CA LYS A 24 11.01 6.42 8.46
C LYS A 24 10.92 4.91 8.70
N LEU A 25 10.85 4.10 7.65
CA LEU A 25 11.03 2.66 7.76
C LEU A 25 12.48 2.36 8.15
N ASP A 26 12.68 1.67 9.27
CA ASP A 26 14.01 1.44 9.84
C ASP A 26 14.82 2.73 10.07
N GLY A 27 14.12 3.84 10.36
CA GLY A 27 14.73 5.15 10.60
C GLY A 27 15.13 5.91 9.33
N GLN A 28 14.80 5.41 8.13
CA GLN A 28 15.07 6.07 6.85
C GLN A 28 13.85 6.08 5.94
N ASP A 29 13.85 6.99 4.98
CA ASP A 29 12.86 6.97 3.91
C ASP A 29 13.29 5.92 2.87
N ARG A 30 12.40 4.97 2.56
CA ARG A 30 12.65 3.87 1.62
C ARG A 30 11.68 3.95 0.46
N THR A 31 12.17 3.91 -0.77
CA THR A 31 11.35 3.84 -1.98
C THR A 31 11.07 2.39 -2.35
N GLY A 32 10.01 2.17 -3.13
CA GLY A 32 9.69 0.87 -3.68
C GLY A 32 8.44 0.86 -4.54
N HIS A 33 8.11 -0.32 -5.07
CA HIS A 33 6.90 -0.55 -5.86
C HIS A 33 5.82 -1.24 -5.02
N ALA A 34 4.64 -0.64 -4.96
CA ALA A 34 3.52 -1.13 -4.18
C ALA A 34 2.41 -1.71 -5.05
N VAL A 35 1.87 -2.86 -4.63
CA VAL A 35 0.68 -3.48 -5.22
C VAL A 35 -0.36 -3.72 -4.13
N ALA A 36 -1.58 -3.24 -4.36
CA ALA A 36 -2.72 -3.42 -3.48
C ALA A 36 -3.63 -4.54 -3.98
N ASN A 37 -4.09 -5.38 -3.06
CA ASN A 37 -5.12 -6.37 -3.29
C ASN A 37 -6.24 -6.17 -2.25
N ARG A 38 -7.49 -6.21 -2.71
CA ARG A 38 -8.68 -6.25 -1.87
C ARG A 38 -9.38 -7.60 -2.05
N ASP A 39 -9.60 -8.31 -0.95
CA ASP A 39 -10.32 -9.58 -0.99
C ASP A 39 -11.85 -9.40 -0.94
N ALA A 40 -12.57 -10.52 -1.06
CA ALA A 40 -14.02 -10.55 -1.04
C ALA A 40 -14.63 -10.09 0.30
N ASP A 41 -13.88 -10.19 1.41
CA ASP A 41 -14.29 -9.73 2.74
C ASP A 41 -14.04 -8.22 2.94
N GLY A 42 -13.50 -7.54 1.93
CA GLY A 42 -13.15 -6.13 1.98
C GLY A 42 -11.82 -5.85 2.70
N ARG A 43 -11.00 -6.87 3.02
CA ARG A 43 -9.67 -6.67 3.59
C ARG A 43 -8.73 -6.16 2.50
N VAL A 44 -7.90 -5.19 2.86
CA VAL A 44 -6.91 -4.57 1.97
C VAL A 44 -5.52 -4.97 2.41
N LYS A 45 -4.74 -5.53 1.49
CA LYS A 45 -3.30 -5.80 1.64
C LYS A 45 -2.53 -4.96 0.63
N VAL A 46 -1.54 -4.20 1.11
CA VAL A 46 -0.57 -3.50 0.26
C VAL A 46 0.78 -4.18 0.46
N THR A 47 1.35 -4.71 -0.61
CA THR A 47 2.68 -5.34 -0.62
C THR A 47 3.65 -4.39 -1.30
N VAL A 48 4.76 -4.08 -0.64
CA VAL A 48 5.78 -3.17 -1.17
C VAL A 48 7.07 -3.96 -1.40
N GLN A 49 7.58 -3.92 -2.62
CA GLN A 49 8.92 -4.39 -2.95
C GLN A 49 9.86 -3.18 -2.89
N LEU A 50 10.81 -3.21 -1.94
CA LEU A 50 11.78 -2.13 -1.76
C LEU A 50 12.84 -2.17 -2.87
N ASP A 51 13.35 -0.99 -3.23
CA ASP A 51 14.48 -0.82 -4.14
C ASP A 51 15.83 -1.20 -3.48
#